data_AF-A0A0F9EAY6-F1
#
_entry.id   AF-A0A0F9EAY6-F1
#
_cell.length_a   1.000
_cell.length_b   1.000
_cell.length_c   1.000
_cell.angle_alpha   90.00
_cell.angle_beta   90.00
_cell.angle_gamma   90.00
#
_symmetry.space_group_name_H-M   'P 1'
#
loop_
_entity.id
_entity.type
_entity.pdbx_description
1 polymer ?
#
loop_
_entity_poly.entity_id
_entity_poly.type
_entity_poly.pdbx_seq_one_letter_code
_entity_poly.pdbx_strand_id
1 'polypeptide(L)' 'DATEAATDLTDGLRITLVTGDIVHLRPSGNAPELRFYAEASGVEAAAALLEAGLSALRAALTEQARG' A
#
# COMPACT_ATOMS: atom_id res chain seq x y z
N ASP A 1 10.87 5.79 7.76
CA ASP A 1 11.67 4.88 6.93
C ASP A 1 10.73 3.77 6.47
N ALA A 2 10.58 3.56 5.17
CA ALA A 2 9.59 2.63 4.58
C ALA A 2 10.31 1.42 3.95
N THR A 3 11.31 0.90 4.64
CA THR A 3 12.09 -0.25 4.18
C THR A 3 11.27 -1.53 4.33
N GLU A 4 11.20 -2.33 3.25
CA GLU A 4 10.55 -3.64 3.21
C GLU A 4 11.28 -4.65 4.10
N ALA A 5 10.53 -5.41 4.89
CA ALA A 5 11.02 -6.57 5.63
C ALA A 5 10.51 -7.90 5.05
N ALA A 6 9.28 -7.93 4.53
CA ALA A 6 8.69 -9.13 3.90
C ALA A 6 7.53 -8.78 2.97
N THR A 7 7.26 -9.66 2.00
CA THR A 7 6.10 -9.59 1.12
C THR A 7 5.28 -10.87 1.11
N ASP A 8 3.97 -10.73 0.99
CA ASP A 8 3.01 -11.79 0.72
C ASP A 8 2.16 -11.41 -0.51
N LEU A 9 2.04 -12.35 -1.45
CA LEU A 9 1.36 -12.19 -2.75
C LEU A 9 0.05 -12.99 -2.86
N THR A 10 -0.41 -13.62 -1.77
CA THR A 10 -1.54 -14.55 -1.79
C THR A 10 -2.88 -13.87 -2.11
N ASP A 11 -3.10 -12.63 -1.65
CA ASP A 11 -4.31 -11.83 -1.90
C ASP A 11 -3.95 -10.39 -2.24
N GLY A 12 -3.30 -10.19 -3.38
CA GLY A 12 -2.69 -8.90 -3.73
C GLY A 12 -1.29 -8.76 -3.13
N LEU A 13 -0.75 -7.54 -3.09
CA LEU A 13 0.59 -7.25 -2.57
C LEU A 13 0.50 -6.74 -1.13
N ARG A 14 0.86 -7.58 -0.17
CA ARG A 14 1.01 -7.19 1.23
C ARG A 14 2.49 -7.07 1.57
N ILE A 15 2.87 -5.93 2.14
CA ILE A 15 4.25 -5.57 2.50
C ILE A 15 4.27 -5.34 4.01
N THR A 16 5.17 -6.03 4.71
CA THR A 16 5.52 -5.72 6.10
C THR A 16 6.81 -4.90 6.08
N LEU A 17 6.79 -3.73 6.72
CA LEU A 17 7.94 -2.84 6.84
C LEU A 17 8.82 -3.26 8.02
N VAL A 18 10.08 -2.83 8.02
CA VAL A 18 11.02 -3.06 9.15
C VAL A 18 10.51 -2.50 10.48
N THR A 19 9.65 -1.49 10.44
CA THR A 19 8.98 -0.91 11.62
C THR A 19 7.89 -1.83 12.19
N GLY A 20 7.47 -2.85 11.45
CA GLY A 20 6.32 -3.70 11.74
C GLY A 20 5.00 -3.21 11.12
N ASP A 21 4.99 -1.99 10.55
CA ASP A 21 3.83 -1.45 9.85
C ASP A 21 3.53 -2.24 8.56
N ILE A 22 2.28 -2.20 8.11
CA ILE A 22 1.82 -2.98 6.95
C ILE A 22 1.22 -2.05 5.90
N VAL A 23 1.59 -2.30 4.65
CA VAL A 23 0.93 -1.76 3.46
C VAL A 23 0.35 -2.92 2.67
N HIS A 24 -0.92 -2.84 2.26
CA HIS A 24 -1.54 -3.90 1.47
C HIS A 24 -2.31 -3.31 0.30
N LEU A 25 -1.93 -3.70 -0.91
CA LEU A 25 -2.60 -3.36 -2.16
C LEU A 25 -3.33 -4.58 -2.70
N ARG A 26 -4.59 -4.41 -3.10
CA ARG A 26 -5.38 -5.53 -3.60
C ARG A 26 -6.41 -5.09 -4.63
N PRO A 27 -6.47 -5.73 -5.82
CA PRO A 27 -7.57 -5.52 -6.75
C PRO A 27 -8.91 -5.92 -6.12
N SER A 28 -9.94 -5.10 -6.29
CA SER A 28 -11.30 -5.46 -5.88
C SER A 28 -11.86 -6.55 -6.79
N GLY A 29 -12.39 -7.63 -6.22
CA GLY A 29 -13.15 -8.63 -6.97
C GLY A 29 -14.56 -8.18 -7.38
N ASN A 30 -15.01 -7.00 -6.92
CA ASN A 30 -16.39 -6.54 -7.09
C ASN A 30 -16.55 -5.35 -8.04
N ALA A 31 -15.47 -4.63 -8.32
CA ALA A 31 -15.48 -3.37 -9.07
C ALA A 31 -14.09 -3.11 -9.66
N PRO A 32 -13.95 -2.26 -10.71
CA PRO A 32 -12.67 -1.86 -11.28
C PRO A 32 -11.93 -0.87 -10.36
N GLU A 33 -11.59 -1.35 -9.16
CA GLU A 33 -10.99 -0.54 -8.10
C GLU A 33 -9.77 -1.26 -7.52
N LEU A 34 -8.76 -0.47 -7.15
CA LEU A 34 -7.60 -0.94 -6.39
C LEU A 34 -7.76 -0.48 -4.94
N ARG A 35 -7.72 -1.41 -3.99
CA ARG A 35 -7.77 -1.12 -2.57
C ARG A 35 -6.36 -0.95 -2.00
N PHE A 36 -6.23 -0.02 -1.07
CA PHE A 36 -4.99 0.25 -0.34
C PHE A 36 -5.31 0.28 1.15
N TYR A 37 -4.60 -0.51 1.93
CA TYR A 37 -4.70 -0.58 3.37
C TYR A 37 -3.36 -0.21 4.01
N ALA A 38 -3.43 0.48 5.14
CA ALA A 38 -2.27 0.82 5.96
C ALA A 38 -2.58 0.45 7.42
N GLU A 39 -1.69 -0.32 8.04
CA GLU A 39 -1.72 -0.61 9.47
C GLU A 39 -0.43 -0.12 10.11
N ALA A 40 -0.57 0.57 11.24
CA ALA A 40 0.56 1.09 11.99
C ALA A 40 0.22 1.14 13.47
N SER A 41 1.20 1.50 14.31
CA SER A 41 1.08 1.51 15.77
C SER A 41 0.04 2.49 16.35
N GLY A 42 -0.56 3.35 15.53
CA GLY A 42 -1.55 4.35 15.96
C GLY A 42 -2.26 5.00 14.78
N VAL A 43 -3.34 5.72 15.06
CA VAL A 43 -4.22 6.33 14.04
C VAL A 43 -3.47 7.35 13.20
N GLU A 44 -2.68 8.22 13.84
CA GLU A 44 -1.90 9.25 13.17
C GLU A 44 -0.83 8.65 12.25
N ALA A 45 -0.14 7.61 12.72
CA ALA A 45 0.86 6.89 11.95
C ALA A 45 0.23 6.16 10.76
N ALA A 46 -0.92 5.49 10.96
CA ALA A 46 -1.62 4.79 9.90
C ALA A 46 -2.16 5.77 8.84
N ALA A 47 -2.67 6.92 9.25
CA ALA A 47 -3.12 7.97 8.33
C ALA A 47 -1.95 8.54 7.50
N ALA A 48 -0.81 8.84 8.14
CA ALA A 48 0.38 9.30 7.44
C ALA A 48 0.91 8.26 6.45
N LEU A 49 0.94 6.98 6.84
CA LEU A 49 1.35 5.88 5.98
C LEU A 49 0.40 5.70 4.79
N LEU A 50 -0.91 5.78 5.04
CA LEU A 50 -1.95 5.70 4.01
C LEU A 50 -1.80 6.83 2.99
N GLU A 51 -1.62 8.08 3.44
CA GLU A 51 -1.50 9.23 2.56
C GLU A 51 -0.22 9.17 1.71
N ALA A 52 0.91 8.84 2.33
CA ALA A 52 2.17 8.64 1.60
C ALA A 52 2.06 7.50 0.57
N GLY A 53 1.46 6.38 0.97
CA GLY A 53 1.27 5.21 0.11
C GLY A 53 0.33 5.46 -1.07
N LEU A 54 -0.81 6.12 -0.85
CA LEU A 54 -1.74 6.49 -1.92
C LEU A 54 -1.11 7.50 -2.89
N SER A 55 -0.30 8.44 -2.40
CA SER A 55 0.43 9.38 -3.24
C SER A 55 1.41 8.65 -4.18
N ALA A 56 2.23 7.74 -3.63
CA ALA A 56 3.16 6.92 -4.42
C ALA A 56 2.43 6.02 -5.43
N LEU A 57 1.32 5.38 -5.02
CA LEU A 57 0.51 4.55 -5.90
C LEU A 57 -0.07 5.35 -7.07
N ARG A 58 -0.59 6.55 -6.82
CA ARG A 58 -1.11 7.42 -7.89
C ARG A 58 -0.01 7.80 -8.89
N ALA A 59 1.18 8.13 -8.40
CA ALA A 59 2.32 8.43 -9.28
C ALA A 59 2.68 7.24 -10.16
N ALA A 60 2.80 6.04 -9.57
CA ALA A 60 3.10 4.81 -10.31
C ALA A 60 2.04 4.46 -11.35
N LEU A 61 0.75 4.54 -11.00
CA LEU A 61 -0.35 4.30 -11.96
C LEU A 61 -0.36 5.31 -13.10
N THR A 62 -0.02 6.58 -12.81
CA THR A 62 0.06 7.63 -13.84
C THR A 62 1.20 7.35 -14.82
N GLU A 63 2.33 6.85 -14.33
CA GLU A 63 3.47 6.45 -15.17
C GLU A 63 3.13 5.23 -16.03
N GLN A 64 2.53 4.19 -15.43
CA GLN A 64 2.10 2.98 -16.14
C GLN A 64 1.10 3.28 -17.27
N ALA A 65 0.20 4.24 -17.08
CA ALA A 65 -0.77 4.64 -18.10
C ALA A 65 -0.17 5.43 -19.28
N ARG A 66 1.08 5.89 -19.17
CA ARG A 66 1.78 6.64 -20.23
C ARG A 66 2.69 5.75 -21.09
N GLY A 67 2.92 4.51 -20.69
CA GLY A 67 3.64 3.48 -21.46
C GLY A 67 2.68 2.63 -22.27
#